data_AF-A0A956W3T9-F1
#
_entry.id   AF-A0A956W3T9-F1
#
_cell.length_a   1.000
_cell.length_b   1.000
_cell.length_c   1.000
_cell.angle_alpha   90.00
_cell.angle_beta   90.00
_cell.angle_gamma   90.00
#
_symmetry.space_group_name_H-M   'P 1'
#
loop_
_entity.id
_entity.type
_entity.pdbx_description
1 polymer ?
#
loop_
_entity_poly.entity_id
_entity_poly.type
_entity_poly.pdbx_seq_one_letter_code
_entity_poly.pdbx_strand_id
1 'polypeptide(L)'
;PVNRELTAMLNGERRHANVLVTPFFDDHGACIRTIWRITDLSEQRAAEGERDRAIRQQSVILDDISDLIYVFERDEEGDFRITYGNVAAHNAYGERGIGKRFDEFLDPGEAEICAALLQRV
;
A
#
# COMPACT_ATOMS: atom_id res chain seq x y z
N PRO A 1 -5.19 25.85 19.37
CA PRO A 1 -4.24 24.71 19.48
C PRO A 1 -3.28 24.75 18.28
N VAL A 2 -2.01 24.45 18.50
CA VAL A 2 -0.99 24.41 17.45
C VAL A 2 -0.54 22.96 17.31
N ASN A 3 -0.71 22.37 16.14
CA ASN A 3 -0.25 21.03 15.82
C ASN A 3 0.88 21.13 14.78
N ARG A 4 2.05 20.58 15.08
CA ARG A 4 3.21 20.61 14.19
C ARG A 4 3.98 19.31 14.27
N GLU A 5 4.24 18.73 13.12
CA GLU A 5 5.31 17.73 13.00
C GLU A 5 6.66 18.43 12.96
N LEU A 6 7.62 17.85 13.67
CA LEU A 6 9.00 18.29 13.68
C LEU A 6 9.94 17.11 13.61
N THR A 7 11.14 17.37 13.10
CA THR A 7 12.25 16.44 13.13
C THR A 7 13.36 17.08 13.94
N ALA A 8 13.83 16.37 14.96
CA ALA A 8 14.86 16.85 15.86
C ALA A 8 15.94 15.79 16.08
N MET A 9 17.15 16.24 16.39
CA MET A 9 18.20 15.36 16.89
C MET A 9 18.03 15.23 18.41
N LEU A 10 17.75 14.03 18.89
CA LEU A 10 17.62 13.69 20.31
C LEU A 10 18.60 12.57 20.62
N ASN A 11 19.51 12.78 21.58
CA ASN A 11 20.54 11.81 21.98
C ASN A 11 21.41 11.29 20.81
N GLY A 12 21.64 12.12 19.78
CA GLY A 12 22.42 11.73 18.60
C GLY A 12 21.63 11.00 17.51
N GLU A 13 20.34 10.72 17.74
CA GLU A 13 19.46 10.09 16.76
C GLU A 13 18.47 11.10 16.18
N ARG A 14 18.14 10.94 14.89
CA ARG A 14 17.06 11.71 14.26
C ARG A 14 15.72 11.12 14.69
N ARG A 15 14.90 11.93 15.36
CA ARG A 15 13.55 11.56 15.79
C ARG A 15 12.51 12.42 15.09
N HIS A 16 11.42 11.79 14.69
CA HIS A 16 10.23 12.44 14.17
C HIS A 16 9.21 12.53 15.27
N ALA A 17 8.64 13.70 15.50
CA ALA A 17 7.63 13.88 16.54
C ALA A 17 6.49 14.77 16.04
N ASN A 18 5.26 14.42 16.40
CA ASN A 18 4.14 15.33 16.31
C ASN A 18 3.94 16.03 17.65
N VAL A 19 3.88 17.36 17.64
CA VAL A 19 3.73 18.19 18.82
C VAL A 19 2.41 18.95 18.74
N LEU A 20 1.52 18.64 19.68
CA LEU A 20 0.27 19.36 19.88
C LEU A 20 0.38 20.23 21.13
N VAL A 21 0.13 21.52 20.94
CA VAL A 21 0.19 22.54 21.97
C VAL A 21 -1.17 23.18 22.14
N THR A 22 -1.77 23.02 23.32
CA THR A 22 -3.08 23.59 23.65
C THR A 22 -2.91 24.66 24.72
N PRO A 23 -2.93 25.95 24.35
CA PRO A 23 -2.94 27.04 25.32
C PRO A 23 -4.32 27.20 25.96
N PHE A 24 -4.34 27.62 27.22
CA PHE A 24 -5.52 28.00 27.98
C PHE A 24 -5.35 29.45 28.38
N PHE A 25 -6.39 30.24 28.12
CA PHE A 25 -6.41 31.66 28.38
C PHE A 25 -7.42 31.97 29.49
N ASP A 26 -7.18 33.05 30.23
CA ASP A 26 -8.18 33.64 31.10
C ASP A 26 -9.17 34.53 30.30
N ASP A 27 -10.14 35.11 31.01
CA ASP A 27 -11.16 35.98 30.42
C ASP A 27 -10.59 37.29 29.84
N HIS A 28 -9.35 37.64 30.19
CA HIS A 28 -8.63 38.80 29.66
C HIS A 28 -7.74 38.46 28.46
N GLY A 29 -7.74 37.19 28.01
CA GLY A 29 -6.94 36.71 26.89
C GLY A 29 -5.48 36.45 27.23
N ALA A 30 -5.09 36.49 28.51
CA ALA A 30 -3.74 36.15 28.93
C ALA A 30 -3.59 34.61 29.00
N CYS A 31 -2.50 34.09 28.42
CA CYS A 31 -2.23 32.64 28.46
C CYS A 31 -1.79 32.24 29.87
N ILE A 32 -2.62 31.46 30.56
CA ILE A 32 -2.37 31.01 31.94
C ILE A 32 -1.78 29.60 32.00
N ARG A 33 -1.91 28.81 30.94
CA ARG A 33 -1.38 27.43 30.88
C ARG A 33 -1.18 26.98 29.45
N THR A 34 -0.24 26.08 29.25
CA THR A 34 -0.11 25.33 28.00
C THR A 34 0.00 23.83 28.28
N ILE A 35 -0.78 23.02 27.59
CA ILE A 35 -0.64 21.56 27.58
C ILE A 35 0.12 21.15 26.33
N TRP A 36 1.16 20.34 26.51
CA TRP A 36 1.99 19.81 25.43
C TRP A 36 1.77 18.31 25.33
N ARG A 37 1.51 17.81 24.12
CA ARG A 37 1.54 16.39 23.78
C ARG A 37 2.57 16.20 22.69
N ILE A 38 3.55 15.33 22.95
CA ILE A 38 4.59 14.96 22.01
C ILE A 38 4.40 13.47 21.72
N THR A 39 4.20 13.13 20.46
CA THR A 39 4.07 11.75 20.00
C THR A 39 5.28 11.45 19.11
N ASP A 40 6.11 10.49 19.51
CA ASP A 40 7.20 9.99 18.65
C ASP A 40 6.58 9.21 17.48
N LEU A 41 6.99 9.56 16.27
CA LEU A 41 6.55 8.96 15.00
C LEU A 41 7.70 8.24 14.29
N SER A 42 8.88 8.14 14.91
CA SER A 42 10.09 7.62 14.26
C SER A 42 9.93 6.17 13.84
N GLU A 43 9.41 5.31 14.73
CA GLU A 43 9.15 3.90 14.43
C GLU A 43 8.10 3.74 13.33
N GLN A 44 7.02 4.51 13.41
CA GLN A 44 5.96 4.48 12.39
C GLN A 44 6.51 4.86 11.02
N ARG A 45 7.29 5.95 10.93
CA ARG A 45 7.92 6.41 9.68
C ARG A 45 8.93 5.40 9.14
N ALA A 46 9.69 4.74 10.02
CA ALA A 46 10.62 3.69 9.61
C ALA A 46 9.88 2.49 9.00
N ALA A 47 8.82 2.02 9.66
CA ALA A 47 7.99 0.93 9.15
C ALA A 47 7.29 1.28 7.83
N GLU A 48 6.76 2.51 7.70
CA GLU A 48 6.23 3.02 6.43
C GLU A 48 7.30 3.03 5.33
N GLY A 49 8.51 3.50 5.63
CA GLY A 49 9.61 3.54 4.69
C GLY A 49 10.09 2.15 4.24
N GLU A 50 10.15 1.18 5.16
CA GLU A 50 10.47 -0.21 4.85
C GLU A 50 9.40 -0.85 3.97
N ARG A 51 8.12 -0.66 4.31
CA ARG A 51 6.99 -1.13 3.50
C ARG A 51 7.04 -0.55 2.09
N ASP A 52 7.22 0.75 1.95
CA ASP A 52 7.29 1.41 0.65
C ASP A 52 8.49 0.93 -0.17
N ARG A 53 9.62 0.65 0.49
CA ARG A 53 10.80 0.07 -0.16
C ARG A 53 10.51 -1.34 -0.66
N ALA A 54 9.87 -2.19 0.15
CA ALA A 54 9.50 -3.54 -0.25
C ALA A 54 8.52 -3.52 -1.44
N ILE A 55 7.48 -2.68 -1.40
CA ILE A 55 6.53 -2.52 -2.51
C ILE A 55 7.25 -2.08 -3.79
N ARG A 56 8.13 -1.07 -3.70
CA ARG A 56 8.92 -0.63 -4.87
C ARG A 56 9.81 -1.73 -5.42
N GLN A 57 10.47 -2.50 -4.56
CA GLN A 57 11.31 -3.61 -5.00
C GLN A 57 10.49 -4.70 -5.69
N GLN A 58 9.31 -5.04 -5.16
CA GLN A 58 8.39 -5.99 -5.78
C GLN A 58 7.92 -5.50 -7.14
N SER A 59 7.50 -4.23 -7.26
CA SER A 59 7.10 -3.63 -8.55
C SER A 59 8.23 -3.74 -9.57
N VAL A 60 9.44 -3.26 -9.25
CA VAL A 60 10.58 -3.29 -10.16
C VAL A 60 10.89 -4.70 -10.67
N ILE A 61 10.84 -5.71 -9.78
CA ILE A 61 11.07 -7.10 -10.17
C ILE A 61 9.98 -7.58 -11.14
N LEU A 62 8.71 -7.35 -10.81
CA LEU A 62 7.59 -7.81 -11.65
C LEU A 62 7.52 -7.08 -12.99
N ASP A 63 7.92 -5.81 -13.02
CA ASP A 63 7.90 -4.94 -14.20
C ASP A 63 9.03 -5.28 -15.18
N ASP A 64 10.17 -5.79 -14.70
CA ASP A 64 11.32 -6.19 -15.54
C ASP A 64 11.19 -7.62 -16.11
N ILE A 65 10.36 -8.46 -15.48
CA ILE A 65 10.11 -9.83 -15.96
C ILE A 65 9.31 -9.79 -17.27
N SER A 66 9.86 -10.43 -18.31
CA SER A 66 9.20 -10.58 -19.62
C SER A 66 8.10 -11.64 -19.63
N ASP A 67 8.07 -12.54 -18.65
CA ASP A 67 7.02 -13.54 -18.50
C ASP A 67 5.70 -12.88 -18.10
N LEU A 68 4.59 -13.44 -18.60
CA LEU A 68 3.25 -12.98 -18.26
C LEU A 68 2.88 -13.47 -16.86
N ILE A 69 2.77 -12.57 -15.91
CA ILE A 69 2.39 -12.88 -14.53
C ILE A 69 0.98 -12.35 -14.26
N TYR A 70 0.11 -13.24 -13.79
CA TYR A 70 -1.20 -12.91 -13.27
C TYR A 70 -1.36 -13.43 -11.84
N VAL A 71 -2.01 -12.64 -10.99
CA VAL A 71 -2.51 -13.09 -9.69
C VAL A 71 -4.02 -13.16 -9.79
N PHE A 72 -4.57 -14.24 -9.22
CA PHE A 72 -5.99 -14.49 -9.16
C PHE A 72 -6.41 -14.75 -7.71
N GLU A 73 -7.62 -14.33 -7.38
CA GLU A 73 -8.26 -14.62 -6.11
C GLU A 73 -9.55 -15.40 -6.35
N ARG A 74 -9.88 -16.26 -5.40
CA ARG A 74 -11.12 -17.03 -5.43
C ARG A 74 -12.22 -16.21 -4.77
N ASP A 75 -13.32 -15.99 -5.47
CA ASP A 75 -14.49 -15.32 -4.91
C ASP A 75 -15.32 -16.27 -4.04
N GLU A 76 -16.37 -15.72 -3.40
CA GLU A 76 -17.26 -16.46 -2.49
C GLU A 76 -18.01 -17.61 -3.19
N GLU A 77 -18.17 -17.53 -4.51
CA GLU A 77 -18.84 -18.53 -5.34
C GLU A 77 -17.86 -19.63 -5.79
N GLY A 78 -16.57 -19.43 -5.56
CA GLY A 78 -15.50 -20.37 -5.88
C GLY A 78 -14.83 -20.14 -7.23
N ASP A 79 -15.18 -19.05 -7.92
CA ASP A 79 -14.61 -18.69 -9.21
C ASP A 79 -13.32 -17.88 -9.04
N PHE A 80 -12.41 -17.97 -10.01
CA PHE A 80 -11.15 -17.25 -9.99
C PHE A 80 -11.26 -15.94 -10.78
N ARG A 81 -10.92 -14.83 -10.12
CA ARG A 81 -10.88 -13.49 -10.71
C ARG A 81 -9.47 -12.94 -10.70
N ILE A 82 -9.07 -12.31 -11.80
CA ILE A 82 -7.73 -11.71 -11.92
C ILE A 82 -7.68 -10.44 -11.06
N THR A 83 -6.75 -10.36 -10.12
CA THR A 83 -6.57 -9.17 -9.26
C THR A 83 -5.34 -8.36 -9.61
N TYR A 84 -4.40 -8.95 -10.35
CA TYR A 84 -3.18 -8.27 -10.79
C TYR A 84 -2.62 -8.89 -12.08
N GLY A 85 -2.03 -8.05 -12.93
CA GLY A 85 -1.16 -8.45 -14.04
C GLY A 85 0.12 -7.59 -14.02
N ASN A 86 1.28 -8.17 -14.35
CA ASN A 86 2.50 -7.35 -14.51
C ASN A 86 2.49 -6.56 -15.84
N VAL A 87 3.49 -5.70 -16.04
CA VAL A 87 3.63 -4.90 -17.27
C VAL A 87 3.62 -5.77 -18.53
N ALA A 88 4.29 -6.92 -18.53
CA ALA A 88 4.29 -7.84 -19.67
C ALA A 88 2.89 -8.36 -19.99
N ALA A 89 2.15 -8.81 -18.97
CA ALA A 89 0.74 -9.20 -19.09
C ALA A 89 -0.12 -8.06 -19.65
N HIS A 90 0.00 -6.85 -19.11
CA HIS A 90 -0.74 -5.69 -19.59
C HIS A 90 -0.40 -5.29 -21.02
N ASN A 91 0.84 -5.45 -21.46
CA ASN A 91 1.22 -5.18 -22.85
C ASN A 91 0.65 -6.22 -23.83
N ALA A 92 0.58 -7.49 -23.43
CA ALA A 92 0.03 -8.56 -24.25
C ALA A 92 -1.50 -8.49 -24.36
N TYR A 93 -2.17 -8.15 -23.26
CA TYR A 93 -3.60 -8.41 -23.06
C TYR A 93 -4.42 -7.19 -22.59
N GLY A 94 -3.75 -6.09 -22.24
CA GLY A 94 -4.36 -4.87 -21.69
C GLY A 94 -4.79 -5.01 -20.22
N GLU A 95 -5.40 -3.96 -19.68
CA GLU A 95 -6.00 -3.98 -18.33
C GLU A 95 -7.39 -4.65 -18.29
N ARG A 96 -7.88 -5.11 -19.44
CA ARG A 96 -9.26 -5.59 -19.62
C ARG A 96 -9.61 -6.84 -18.81
N GLY A 97 -8.59 -7.58 -18.35
CA GLY A 97 -8.75 -8.81 -17.57
C GLY A 97 -8.92 -8.59 -16.06
N ILE A 98 -8.53 -7.43 -15.52
CA ILE A 98 -8.61 -7.20 -14.07
C ILE A 98 -10.09 -7.21 -13.61
N GLY A 99 -10.38 -8.00 -12.57
CA GLY A 99 -11.71 -8.24 -12.00
C GLY A 99 -12.54 -9.31 -12.72
N LYS A 100 -12.10 -9.78 -13.88
CA LYS A 100 -12.83 -10.76 -14.70
C LYS A 100 -12.38 -12.20 -14.43
N ARG A 101 -13.25 -13.14 -14.79
CA ARG A 101 -12.88 -14.56 -14.90
C ARG A 101 -12.10 -14.83 -16.19
N PHE A 102 -11.36 -15.93 -16.21
CA PHE A 102 -10.58 -16.35 -17.38
C PHE A 102 -11.44 -16.55 -18.63
N ASP A 103 -12.63 -17.14 -18.49
CA ASP A 103 -13.56 -17.39 -19.61
C ASP A 103 -14.26 -16.13 -20.15
N GLU A 104 -14.20 -15.02 -19.41
CA GLU A 104 -14.69 -13.71 -19.86
C GLU A 104 -13.64 -12.90 -20.63
N PHE A 105 -12.36 -13.27 -20.51
CA PHE A 105 -11.24 -12.51 -21.02
C PHE A 105 -10.42 -13.26 -22.08
N LEU A 106 -10.18 -14.56 -21.88
CA LEU A 106 -9.41 -15.41 -22.78
C LEU A 106 -10.31 -16.09 -23.81
N ASP A 107 -9.69 -16.54 -24.90
CA ASP A 107 -10.37 -17.41 -25.84
C ASP A 107 -10.76 -18.75 -25.17
N PRO A 108 -11.86 -19.39 -25.58
CA PRO A 108 -12.40 -20.56 -24.89
C PRO A 108 -11.39 -21.70 -24.67
N GLY A 109 -10.50 -21.94 -25.65
CA GLY A 109 -9.47 -22.98 -25.55
C GLY A 109 -8.39 -22.66 -24.51
N GLU A 110 -8.05 -21.38 -24.31
CA GLU A 110 -7.08 -20.95 -23.30
C GLU A 110 -7.71 -20.96 -21.90
N ALA A 111 -8.98 -20.55 -21.81
CA ALA A 111 -9.74 -20.59 -20.57
C ALA A 111 -9.88 -22.02 -20.02
N GLU A 112 -10.11 -23.02 -20.88
CA GLU A 112 -10.15 -24.44 -20.48
C GLU A 112 -8.81 -24.93 -19.92
N ILE A 113 -7.69 -24.56 -20.55
CA ILE A 113 -6.35 -24.92 -20.07
C ILE A 113 -6.10 -24.29 -18.70
N CYS A 114 -6.42 -23.01 -18.52
CA CYS A 114 -6.29 -22.32 -17.24
C CYS A 114 -7.16 -22.95 -16.16
N ALA A 115 -8.43 -23.25 -16.45
CA ALA A 115 -9.34 -23.90 -15.50
C ALA A 115 -8.81 -25.27 -15.04
N ALA A 116 -8.26 -26.07 -15.96
CA ALA A 116 -7.68 -27.37 -15.63
C ALA A 116 -6.41 -27.28 -14.78
N LEU A 117 -5.59 -26.25 -14.98
CA LEU A 117 -4.39 -25.99 -14.16
C LEU A 117 -4.77 -25.53 -12.75
N LEU A 118 -5.80 -24.68 -12.62
CA LEU A 118 -6.25 -24.14 -11.34
C LEU A 118 -6.93 -25.18 -10.44
N GLN A 119 -7.54 -26.22 -11.00
CA GLN A 119 -8.10 -27.34 -10.22
C GLN A 119 -7.04 -28.20 -9.51
N ARG A 120 -5.74 -27.98 -9.80
CA ARG A 120 -4.61 -28.74 -9.23
C ARG A 120 -3.84 -28.00 -8.13
N VAL A 121 -4.19 -26.74 -7.87
CA VAL A 121 -3.60 -25.87 -6.83
C VAL A 121 -4.54 -25.83 -5.64
#